data_AF-A0A852MIQ3-F1
#
_entry.id   AF-A0A852MIQ3-F1
#
_cell.length_a   1.000
_cell.length_b   1.000
_cell.length_c   1.000
_cell.angle_alpha   90.00
_cell.angle_beta   90.00
_cell.angle_gamma   90.00
#
_symmetry.space_group_name_H-M   'P 1'
#
loop_
_entity.id
_entity.type
_entity.pdbx_description
1 polymer ?
#
loop_
_entity_poly.entity_id
_entity_poly.type
_entity_poly.pdbx_seq_one_letter_code
_entity_poly.pdbx_strand_id
1 'polypeptide(L)'
;VVARGRNVSVNGAEVAEGQPFLRGGLSVTWPGDWVAVASGLGVRVTSDGHQAVTVAVGPELRGGTRGLCGPYNDDPADDFLQPGGDVATFEATFGNSWKVP
;
A
#
# COMPACT_ATOMS: atom_id res chain seq x y z
N VAL A 1 -2.58 6.03 -9.76
CA VAL A 1 -1.89 4.86 -10.36
C VAL A 1 -2.79 3.66 -10.15
N VAL A 2 -2.94 2.79 -11.15
CA VAL A 2 -3.67 1.53 -11.03
C VAL A 2 -2.77 0.42 -11.55
N ALA A 3 -2.57 -0.63 -10.76
CA ALA A 3 -1.88 -1.85 -11.16
C ALA A 3 -2.88 -3.02 -11.20
N ARG A 4 -2.87 -3.81 -12.27
CA ARG A 4 -3.68 -5.02 -12.45
C ARG A 4 -2.78 -6.12 -13.00
N GLY A 5 -2.39 -7.06 -12.13
CA GLY A 5 -1.29 -7.96 -12.45
C GLY A 5 -0.02 -7.14 -12.71
N ARG A 6 0.55 -7.32 -13.90
CA ARG A 6 1.76 -6.61 -14.34
C ARG A 6 1.49 -5.31 -15.10
N ASN A 7 0.23 -5.07 -15.49
CA ASN A 7 -0.17 -3.89 -16.24
C ASN A 7 -0.37 -2.69 -15.29
N VAL A 8 0.27 -1.57 -15.60
CA VAL A 8 0.22 -0.36 -14.79
C VAL A 8 -0.28 0.82 -15.64
N SER A 9 -1.17 1.62 -15.06
CA SER A 9 -1.58 2.91 -15.62
C SER A 9 -1.40 4.06 -14.62
N VAL A 10 -1.01 5.22 -15.14
CA VAL A 10 -0.85 6.46 -14.38
C VAL A 10 -1.78 7.50 -14.99
N ASN A 11 -2.78 7.94 -14.23
CA ASN A 11 -3.81 8.89 -14.68
C ASN A 11 -4.52 8.44 -15.98
N GLY A 12 -4.76 7.13 -16.13
CA GLY A 12 -5.40 6.53 -17.30
C GLY A 12 -4.47 6.25 -18.48
N ALA A 13 -3.23 6.75 -18.48
CA ALA A 13 -2.23 6.41 -19.49
C ALA A 13 -1.46 5.14 -19.10
N GLU A 14 -1.34 4.19 -20.01
CA GLU A 14 -0.57 2.97 -19.78
C GLU A 14 0.92 3.25 -19.65
N VAL A 15 1.58 2.48 -18.78
CA VAL A 15 3.02 2.49 -18.62
C VAL A 15 3.58 1.22 -19.25
N ALA A 16 4.52 1.37 -20.19
CA ALA A 16 5.17 0.24 -20.82
C ALA A 16 5.92 -0.61 -19.78
N GLU A 17 5.62 -1.90 -19.77
CA GLU A 17 6.24 -2.85 -18.87
C GLU A 17 7.75 -2.97 -19.13
N GLY A 18 8.53 -3.17 -18.05
CA GLY A 18 9.97 -3.43 -18.11
C GLY A 18 10.82 -2.18 -18.29
N GLN A 19 10.22 -1.02 -18.58
CA GLN A 19 10.92 0.25 -18.64
C GLN A 19 10.68 1.07 -17.38
N PRO A 20 11.74 1.50 -16.65
CA PRO A 20 11.56 2.36 -15.48
C PRO A 20 10.76 3.60 -15.83
N PHE A 21 9.62 3.78 -15.15
CA PHE A 21 8.81 4.98 -15.27
C PHE A 21 9.11 5.90 -14.09
N LEU A 22 9.31 7.19 -14.37
CA LEU A 22 9.45 8.23 -13.35
C LEU A 22 8.71 9.48 -13.80
N ARG A 23 7.71 9.91 -13.02
CA ARG A 23 6.98 11.17 -13.28
C ARG A 23 6.40 11.72 -11.98
N GLY A 24 6.67 12.99 -11.69
CA GLY A 24 6.01 13.71 -10.60
C GLY A 24 6.17 13.06 -9.22
N GLY A 25 7.36 12.51 -8.94
CA GLY A 25 7.63 11.80 -7.68
C GLY A 25 7.09 10.37 -7.62
N LEU A 26 6.43 9.87 -8.66
CA LEU A 26 6.03 8.46 -8.77
C LEU A 26 7.04 7.69 -9.60
N SER A 27 7.44 6.51 -9.14
CA SER A 27 8.20 5.55 -9.94
C SER A 27 7.48 4.21 -10.05
N VAL A 28 7.65 3.55 -11.20
CA VAL A 28 7.16 2.19 -11.46
C VAL A 28 8.33 1.35 -11.97
N THR A 29 8.54 0.19 -11.37
CA THR A 29 9.56 -0.78 -11.76
C THR A 29 9.03 -2.20 -11.70
N TRP A 30 9.70 -3.13 -12.39
CA TRP A 30 9.34 -4.55 -12.44
C TRP A 30 10.48 -5.42 -11.92
N PRO A 31 10.72 -5.49 -10.60
CA PRO A 31 11.76 -6.35 -10.03
C PRO A 31 11.37 -7.83 -10.16
N GLY A 32 11.96 -8.52 -11.14
CA GLY A 32 11.62 -9.91 -11.45
C GLY A 32 10.16 -10.02 -11.89
N ASP A 33 9.38 -10.83 -11.15
CA ASP A 33 7.96 -11.03 -11.44
C ASP A 33 7.00 -10.10 -10.71
N TRP A 34 7.54 -9.13 -10.00
CA TRP A 34 6.76 -8.20 -9.19
C TRP A 34 6.61 -6.86 -9.91
N VAL A 35 5.54 -6.13 -9.58
CA VAL A 35 5.40 -4.71 -9.85
C VAL A 35 5.71 -3.94 -8.58
N ALA A 36 6.52 -2.90 -8.67
CA ALA A 36 6.79 -1.97 -7.59
C ALA A 36 6.39 -0.55 -7.99
N VAL A 37 5.49 0.06 -7.23
CA VAL A 37 5.12 1.47 -7.34
C VAL A 37 5.64 2.19 -6.11
N ALA A 38 6.48 3.21 -6.29
CA ALA A 38 6.96 4.04 -5.20
C ALA A 38 6.57 5.50 -5.40
N SER A 39 6.38 6.20 -4.29
CA SER A 39 6.09 7.62 -4.22
C SER A 39 7.20 8.34 -3.47
N GLY A 40 7.52 9.57 -3.88
CA GLY A 40 8.41 10.48 -3.17
C GLY A 40 7.88 10.89 -1.79
N LEU A 41 6.64 10.50 -1.45
CA LEU A 41 6.07 10.60 -0.11
C LEU A 41 6.53 9.46 0.82
N GLY A 42 7.45 8.60 0.38
CA GLY A 42 8.03 7.53 1.20
C GLY A 42 7.17 6.29 1.34
N VAL A 43 6.23 6.08 0.40
CA VAL A 43 5.44 4.84 0.32
C VAL A 43 5.87 4.04 -0.90
N ARG A 44 6.09 2.74 -0.71
CA ARG A 44 6.31 1.77 -1.78
C ARG A 44 5.37 0.60 -1.62
N VAL A 45 4.64 0.29 -2.68
CA VAL A 45 3.78 -0.89 -2.78
C VAL A 45 4.40 -1.86 -3.79
N THR A 46 4.58 -3.11 -3.41
CA THR A 46 5.05 -4.18 -4.29
C THR A 46 4.04 -5.31 -4.34
N SER A 47 3.72 -5.80 -5.53
CA SER A 47 2.79 -6.92 -5.71
C SER A 47 3.31 -7.93 -6.73
N ASP A 48 3.05 -9.20 -6.49
CA ASP A 48 3.29 -10.30 -7.43
C ASP A 48 2.21 -10.38 -8.53
N GLY A 49 1.21 -9.50 -8.49
CA GLY A 49 0.07 -9.53 -9.40
C GLY A 49 -0.98 -10.60 -9.06
N HIS A 50 -0.82 -11.33 -7.95
CA HIS A 50 -1.68 -12.40 -7.51
C HIS A 50 -2.15 -12.20 -6.07
N GLN A 51 -1.45 -12.75 -5.08
CA GLN A 51 -1.90 -12.80 -3.69
C GLN A 51 -1.00 -11.99 -2.75
N ALA A 52 0.25 -11.78 -3.11
CA ALA A 52 1.20 -11.13 -2.24
C ALA A 52 1.27 -9.64 -2.54
N VAL A 53 1.11 -8.84 -1.49
CA VAL A 53 1.28 -7.39 -1.51
C VAL A 53 2.11 -7.01 -0.29
N THR A 54 3.17 -6.25 -0.51
CA THR A 54 3.98 -5.66 0.56
C THR A 54 3.90 -4.15 0.45
N VAL A 55 3.70 -3.49 1.59
CA VAL A 55 3.74 -2.04 1.71
C VAL A 55 4.91 -1.67 2.60
N ALA A 56 5.83 -0.87 2.08
CA ALA A 56 6.90 -0.25 2.84
C ALA A 56 6.61 1.24 3.00
N VAL A 57 6.75 1.74 4.22
CA VAL A 57 6.43 3.11 4.62
C VAL A 57 7.65 3.69 5.32
N GLY A 58 8.06 4.90 4.93
CA GLY A 58 9.17 5.60 5.54
C GLY A 58 8.83 6.19 6.93
N PRO A 59 9.86 6.49 7.74
CA PRO A 59 9.70 6.95 9.12
C PRO A 59 8.98 8.30 9.25
N GLU A 60 8.97 9.12 8.20
CA GLU A 60 8.23 10.38 8.12
C GLU A 60 6.70 10.21 8.22
N LEU A 61 6.19 8.98 8.05
CA LEU A 61 4.78 8.65 8.18
C LEU A 61 4.45 7.88 9.48
N ARG A 62 5.40 7.78 10.43
CA ARG A 62 5.19 7.14 11.75
C ARG A 62 4.00 7.76 12.49
N GLY A 63 3.08 6.93 12.97
CA GLY A 63 1.84 7.32 13.65
C GLY A 63 0.73 7.84 12.72
N GLY A 64 1.03 8.04 11.44
CA GLY A 64 0.13 8.65 10.45
C GLY A 64 -0.65 7.66 9.58
N THR A 65 -0.30 6.38 9.60
CA THR A 65 -0.99 5.37 8.77
C THR A 65 -2.35 5.02 9.34
N ARG A 66 -3.30 4.66 8.49
CA ARG A 66 -4.62 4.17 8.88
C ARG A 66 -5.03 3.08 7.90
N GLY A 67 -5.56 1.97 8.39
CA GLY A 67 -5.92 0.82 7.56
C GLY A 67 -5.55 -0.50 8.21
N LEU A 68 -5.58 -1.56 7.41
CA LEU A 68 -5.29 -2.93 7.86
C LEU A 68 -3.85 -3.17 8.33
N CYS A 69 -2.92 -2.25 8.05
CA CYS A 69 -1.52 -2.30 8.53
C CYS A 69 -1.31 -1.52 9.84
N GLY A 70 -2.38 -1.11 10.53
CA GLY A 70 -2.29 -0.40 11.80
C GLY A 70 -1.79 1.05 11.70
N PRO A 71 -1.55 1.72 12.85
CA PRO A 71 -1.17 3.12 12.92
C PRO A 71 0.33 3.40 12.80
N TYR A 72 1.19 2.38 12.71
CA TYR A 72 2.65 2.49 12.59
C TYR A 72 3.27 3.36 13.71
N ASN A 73 2.98 3.06 14.97
CA ASN A 73 3.42 3.82 16.15
C ASN A 73 4.28 3.01 17.15
N ASP A 74 4.63 1.77 16.79
CA ASP A 74 5.34 0.78 17.61
C ASP A 74 4.56 0.28 18.86
N ASP A 75 3.23 0.46 18.88
CA ASP A 75 2.36 -0.11 19.91
C ASP A 75 1.47 -1.22 19.32
N PRO A 76 1.78 -2.50 19.55
CA PRO A 76 0.96 -3.59 19.04
C PRO A 76 -0.43 -3.66 19.70
N ALA A 77 -0.68 -2.95 20.80
CA ALA A 77 -1.97 -2.97 21.48
C ALA A 77 -3.07 -2.23 20.71
N ASP A 78 -2.72 -1.33 19.79
CA ASP A 78 -3.67 -0.56 18.99
C ASP A 78 -3.63 -0.85 17.48
N ASP A 79 -2.93 -1.92 17.06
CA ASP A 79 -2.86 -2.32 15.64
C ASP A 79 -4.24 -2.64 15.03
N PHE A 80 -5.22 -3.02 15.86
CA PHE A 80 -6.61 -3.22 15.44
C PHE A 80 -7.49 -1.96 15.56
N LEU A 81 -6.89 -0.77 15.45
CA LEU A 81 -7.60 0.50 15.41
C LEU A 81 -8.56 0.59 14.21
N GLN A 82 -9.85 0.71 14.50
CA GLN A 82 -10.91 0.81 13.51
C GLN A 82 -11.05 2.25 13.00
N PRO A 83 -11.74 2.48 11.84
CA PRO A 83 -11.99 3.83 11.33
C PRO A 83 -12.76 4.74 12.32
N GLY A 84 -13.53 4.15 13.23
CA GLY A 84 -14.29 4.85 14.27
C GLY A 84 -13.44 5.34 15.46
N GLY A 85 -12.19 4.89 15.57
CA GLY A 85 -11.26 5.25 16.64
C GLY A 85 -11.24 4.30 17.83
N ASP A 86 -12.08 3.27 17.84
CA ASP A 86 -12.05 2.16 18.79
C ASP A 86 -11.11 1.02 18.32
N VAL A 87 -10.60 0.23 19.27
CA VAL A 87 -9.73 -0.92 18.99
C VAL A 87 -10.56 -2.19 19.05
N ALA A 88 -10.57 -2.96 17.95
CA ALA A 88 -11.33 -4.20 17.88
C ALA A 88 -10.67 -5.29 18.74
N THR A 89 -11.49 -6.11 19.42
CA THR A 89 -10.99 -7.28 20.16
C THR A 89 -10.63 -8.45 19.25
N PHE A 90 -11.26 -8.55 18.07
CA PHE A 90 -11.12 -9.68 17.16
C PHE A 90 -10.66 -9.23 15.77
N GLU A 91 -9.76 -10.01 15.18
CA GLU A 91 -9.14 -9.80 13.87
C GLU A 91 -10.19 -9.70 12.77
N ALA A 92 -11.20 -10.56 12.81
CA ALA A 92 -12.27 -10.57 11.81
C ALA A 92 -13.13 -9.29 11.89
N THR A 93 -13.36 -8.77 13.10
CA THR A 93 -14.11 -7.51 13.30
C THR A 93 -13.28 -6.34 12.78
N PHE A 94 -11.99 -6.31 13.11
CA PHE A 94 -11.05 -5.32 12.58
C PHE A 94 -11.01 -5.34 11.04
N GLY A 95 -10.79 -6.50 10.43
CA GLY A 95 -10.71 -6.67 8.99
C GLY A 95 -11.98 -6.19 8.26
N ASN A 96 -13.14 -6.55 8.79
CA ASN A 96 -14.43 -6.14 8.23
C ASN A 96 -14.69 -4.64 8.36
N SER A 97 -14.17 -3.98 9.40
CA SER A 97 -14.38 -2.53 9.63
C SER A 97 -13.72 -1.64 8.56
N TRP A 98 -12.67 -2.14 7.90
CA TRP A 98 -11.93 -1.42 6.85
C TRP A 98 -12.42 -1.71 5.42
N LYS A 99 -13.56 -2.41 5.28
CA LYS A 99 -14.14 -2.69 3.97
C LYS A 99 -14.54 -1.39 3.27
N VAL A 100 -13.98 -1.16 2.09
CA VAL A 100 -14.37 -0.05 1.20
C VAL A 100 -15.56 -0.50 0.33
N PRO A 101 -16.60 0.33 0.13
CA PRO A 101 -17.76 0.02 -0.72
C PRO A 101 -17.41 -0.30 -2.18
#